data_AF-A0A7S0LNF3-F1
#
_entry.id   AF-A0A7S0LNF3-F1
#
_cell.length_a   1.000
_cell.length_b   1.000
_cell.length_c   1.000
_cell.angle_alpha   90.00
_cell.angle_beta   90.00
_cell.angle_gamma   90.00
#
_symmetry.space_group_name_H-M   'P 1'
#
loop_
_entity.id
_entity.type
_entity.pdbx_description
1 polymer ?
#
loop_
_entity_poly.entity_id
_entity_poly.type
_entity_poly.pdbx_seq_one_letter_code
_entity_poly.pdbx_strand_id
1 'polypeptide(L)'
;LTSGTMGLFSSPPKTPAALQDLKRALSASQMVLAEMLVDIGQAHLFDDWYDETNAKGPLPSSADVERFFQKVEQLDSSYPGGVRAYVKNAKQLLADSKAGVNPLEGWTPSLPVGETMAYGSDEFAKYEEAGVSE
;
A
#
# COMPACT_ATOMS: atom_id res chain seq x y z
N LEU A 1 -10.86 20.33 -37.52
CA LEU A 1 -9.91 20.82 -36.51
C LEU A 1 -10.69 21.59 -35.45
N THR A 2 -11.13 20.92 -34.39
CA THR A 2 -11.65 21.58 -33.18
C THR A 2 -11.08 20.83 -32.00
N SER A 3 -9.92 21.30 -31.54
CA SER A 3 -9.30 20.91 -30.27
C SER A 3 -10.24 21.30 -29.13
N GLY A 4 -10.72 20.31 -28.39
CA GLY A 4 -11.46 20.47 -27.14
C GLY A 4 -10.66 19.83 -26.02
N THR A 5 -9.91 20.67 -25.33
CA THR A 5 -9.01 20.47 -24.19
C THR A 5 -9.45 19.40 -23.18
N MET A 6 -8.57 18.41 -22.93
CA MET A 6 -8.54 17.57 -21.74
C MET A 6 -8.48 18.45 -20.48
N GLY A 7 -9.53 18.43 -19.67
CA GLY A 7 -9.55 19.00 -18.32
C GLY A 7 -9.76 17.91 -17.28
N LEU A 8 -8.77 17.05 -17.07
CA LEU A 8 -8.68 16.19 -15.88
C LEU A 8 -7.92 16.95 -14.79
N PHE A 9 -8.49 18.06 -14.34
CA PHE A 9 -8.09 18.63 -13.05
C PHE A 9 -8.99 18.00 -12.00
N SER A 10 -8.51 16.92 -11.40
CA SER A 10 -9.00 16.49 -10.09
C SER A 10 -8.91 17.72 -9.18
N SER A 11 -10.04 18.19 -8.67
CA SER A 11 -10.08 19.20 -7.63
C SER A 11 -9.06 18.84 -6.54
N PRO A 12 -8.32 19.81 -5.98
CA PRO A 12 -7.50 19.53 -4.81
C PRO A 12 -8.42 18.86 -3.76
N PRO A 13 -7.97 17.79 -3.07
CA PRO A 13 -8.77 17.25 -1.99
C PRO A 13 -9.02 18.42 -1.05
N LYS A 14 -10.30 18.83 -0.92
CA LYS A 14 -10.70 19.71 0.18
C LYS A 14 -10.08 19.07 1.40
N THR A 15 -9.20 19.78 2.11
CA THR A 15 -8.88 19.40 3.48
C THR A 15 -10.24 19.23 4.13
N PRO A 16 -10.69 18.00 4.44
CA PRO A 16 -12.06 17.83 4.87
C PRO A 16 -12.20 18.70 6.12
N ALA A 17 -13.33 19.41 6.26
CA ALA A 17 -13.63 20.11 7.51
C ALA A 17 -13.36 19.19 8.73
N ALA A 18 -13.57 17.88 8.54
CA ALA A 18 -13.23 16.80 9.46
C ALA A 18 -11.80 16.87 10.04
N LEU A 19 -10.75 17.23 9.28
CA LEU A 19 -9.39 17.31 9.84
C LEU A 19 -9.23 18.46 10.85
N GLN A 20 -9.89 19.59 10.63
CA GLN A 20 -9.82 20.73 11.57
C GLN A 20 -10.51 20.39 12.90
N ASP A 21 -11.59 19.62 12.84
CA ASP A 21 -12.31 19.18 14.03
C ASP A 21 -11.59 18.03 14.74
N LEU A 22 -10.91 17.14 13.99
CA LEU A 22 -10.05 16.07 14.52
C LEU A 22 -8.83 16.60 15.30
N LYS A 23 -8.37 17.83 15.04
CA LYS A 23 -7.23 18.45 15.76
C LYS A 23 -7.40 18.54 17.26
N ARG A 24 -8.63 18.55 17.76
CA ARG A 24 -8.91 18.59 19.20
C ARG A 24 -8.88 17.20 19.84
N ALA A 25 -9.00 16.14 19.05
CA ALA A 25 -9.13 14.76 19.51
C ALA A 25 -7.86 13.93 19.33
N LEU A 26 -6.97 14.32 18.41
CA LEU A 26 -5.76 13.57 18.06
C LEU A 26 -4.51 14.11 18.77
N SER A 27 -3.57 13.21 19.08
CA SER A 27 -2.23 13.61 19.50
C SER A 27 -1.43 14.22 18.35
N ALA A 28 -0.30 14.86 18.65
CA ALA A 28 0.56 15.46 17.63
C ALA A 28 1.10 14.42 16.62
N SER A 29 1.49 13.22 17.08
CA SER A 29 1.96 12.15 16.19
C SER A 29 0.85 11.60 15.31
N GLN A 30 -0.36 11.42 15.87
CA GLN A 30 -1.54 11.00 15.12
C GLN A 30 -1.94 12.03 14.05
N MET A 31 -1.81 13.32 14.36
CA MET A 31 -2.06 14.40 13.39
C MET A 31 -1.11 14.31 12.19
N VAL A 32 0.18 14.08 12.41
CA VAL A 32 1.16 13.92 11.32
C VAL A 32 0.79 12.74 10.42
N LEU A 33 0.36 11.61 11.00
CA LEU A 33 -0.10 10.46 10.24
C LEU A 33 -1.40 10.75 9.47
N ALA A 34 -2.34 11.47 10.09
CA ALA A 34 -3.60 11.84 9.45
C ALA A 34 -3.37 12.79 8.25
N GLU A 35 -2.53 13.81 8.42
CA GLU A 35 -2.12 14.71 7.34
C GLU A 35 -1.44 13.93 6.22
N MET A 36 -0.54 13.01 6.55
CA MET A 36 0.08 12.12 5.57
C MET A 36 -0.94 11.32 4.76
N LEU A 37 -1.95 10.74 5.41
CA LEU A 37 -3.01 9.98 4.75
C LEU A 37 -3.85 10.87 3.82
N VAL A 38 -4.18 12.08 4.25
CA VAL A 38 -4.91 13.04 3.41
C VAL A 38 -4.08 13.47 2.20
N ASP A 39 -2.79 13.75 2.38
CA ASP A 39 -1.89 14.13 1.28
C ASP A 39 -1.83 13.06 0.17
N ILE A 40 -1.85 11.78 0.55
CA ILE A 40 -1.80 10.68 -0.44
C ILE A 40 -3.17 10.30 -1.02
N GLY A 41 -4.22 11.08 -0.68
CA GLY A 41 -5.57 10.94 -1.21
C GLY A 41 -6.45 9.95 -0.44
N GLN A 42 -6.12 9.63 0.82
CA GLN A 42 -6.87 8.72 1.69
C GLN A 42 -7.78 9.47 2.67
N ALA A 43 -8.26 10.66 2.28
CA ALA A 43 -9.13 11.49 3.11
C ALA A 43 -10.44 10.80 3.50
N HIS A 44 -10.93 9.89 2.65
CA HIS A 44 -12.17 9.13 2.88
C HIS A 44 -12.14 8.25 4.13
N LEU A 45 -10.94 7.92 4.66
CA LEU A 45 -10.80 7.19 5.93
C LEU A 45 -11.40 7.96 7.12
N PHE A 46 -11.60 9.27 6.98
CA PHE A 46 -12.12 10.17 8.01
C PHE A 46 -13.53 10.69 7.72
N ASP A 47 -14.15 10.32 6.58
CA ASP A 47 -15.44 10.87 6.13
C ASP A 47 -16.59 10.57 7.11
N ASP A 48 -16.49 9.48 7.87
CA ASP A 48 -17.50 9.06 8.85
C ASP A 48 -17.04 9.29 10.31
N TRP A 49 -15.88 9.92 10.53
CA TRP A 49 -15.42 10.19 11.89
C TRP A 49 -16.17 11.39 12.47
N TYR A 50 -16.55 12.37 11.64
CA TYR A 50 -17.24 13.56 12.08
C TYR A 50 -18.33 13.98 11.10
N ASP A 51 -19.49 14.27 11.66
CA ASP A 51 -20.56 15.01 11.01
C ASP A 51 -20.96 16.13 11.99
N GLU A 52 -20.89 17.39 11.55
CA GLU A 52 -21.33 18.56 12.32
C GLU A 52 -22.78 18.46 12.82
N THR A 53 -23.57 17.61 12.18
CA THR A 53 -24.96 17.33 12.52
C THR A 53 -25.17 16.06 13.37
N ASN A 54 -24.11 15.30 13.67
CA ASN A 54 -24.17 13.95 14.25
C ASN A 54 -25.05 12.95 13.46
N ALA A 55 -25.39 13.22 12.20
CA ALA A 55 -26.30 12.35 11.43
C ALA A 55 -25.67 10.99 11.08
N LYS A 56 -24.32 10.89 11.11
CA LYS A 56 -23.57 9.66 10.83
C LYS A 56 -23.17 8.82 12.05
N GLY A 57 -23.49 9.27 13.26
CA GLY A 57 -23.16 8.58 14.52
C GLY A 57 -22.07 9.27 15.33
N PRO A 58 -21.76 8.74 16.54
CA PRO A 58 -20.75 9.34 17.42
C PRO A 58 -19.34 9.16 16.86
N LEU A 59 -18.45 10.11 17.18
CA LEU A 59 -17.01 9.99 16.97
C LEU A 59 -16.49 8.63 17.47
N PRO A 60 -15.48 8.02 16.81
CA PRO A 60 -14.86 6.81 17.29
C PRO A 60 -14.35 6.98 18.73
N SER A 61 -14.41 5.89 19.50
CA SER A 61 -13.87 5.90 20.86
C SER A 61 -12.36 6.19 20.83
N SER A 62 -11.82 6.77 21.91
CA SER A 62 -10.38 7.02 22.01
C SER A 62 -9.54 5.75 21.81
N ALA A 63 -10.04 4.60 22.27
CA ALA A 63 -9.39 3.31 22.07
C ALA A 63 -9.39 2.86 20.60
N ASP A 64 -10.44 3.16 19.83
CA ASP A 64 -10.49 2.83 18.41
C ASP A 64 -9.63 3.76 17.57
N VAL A 65 -9.61 5.05 17.90
CA VAL A 65 -8.68 6.02 17.31
C VAL A 65 -7.24 5.57 17.52
N GLU A 66 -6.88 5.21 18.75
CA GLU A 66 -5.54 4.74 19.09
C GLU A 66 -5.17 3.48 18.29
N ARG A 67 -6.07 2.49 18.25
CA ARG A 67 -5.87 1.25 17.50
C ARG A 67 -5.67 1.50 16.00
N PHE A 68 -6.43 2.44 15.43
CA PHE A 68 -6.30 2.81 14.02
C PHE A 68 -4.91 3.38 13.74
N PHE A 69 -4.46 4.37 14.52
CA PHE A 69 -3.15 4.99 14.28
C PHE A 69 -1.97 4.05 14.58
N GLN A 70 -2.09 3.16 15.55
CA GLN A 70 -1.11 2.09 15.76
C GLN A 70 -0.97 1.19 14.53
N LYS A 71 -2.08 0.90 13.83
CA LYS A 71 -2.04 0.14 12.58
C LYS A 71 -1.42 0.92 11.43
N VAL A 72 -1.68 2.21 11.33
CA VAL A 72 -1.05 3.08 10.34
C VAL A 72 0.46 3.14 10.57
N GLU A 73 0.90 3.33 11.81
CA GLU A 73 2.34 3.37 12.18
C GLU A 73 3.03 2.02 11.93
N GLN A 74 2.38 0.91 12.28
CA GLN A 74 2.90 -0.43 11.98
C GLN A 74 3.06 -0.65 10.47
N LEU A 75 2.10 -0.18 9.66
CA LEU A 75 2.18 -0.30 8.20
C LEU A 75 3.27 0.61 7.61
N ASP A 76 3.40 1.84 8.12
CA ASP A 76 4.40 2.80 7.66
C ASP A 76 5.83 2.33 7.95
N SER A 77 6.06 1.67 9.09
CA SER A 77 7.36 1.12 9.47
C SER A 77 7.72 -0.20 8.79
N SER A 78 6.72 -1.02 8.43
CA SER A 78 6.96 -2.37 7.87
C SER A 78 7.13 -2.41 6.35
N TYR A 79 6.71 -1.36 5.64
CA TYR A 79 6.88 -1.30 4.18
C TYR A 79 8.07 -0.42 3.78
N PRO A 80 8.96 -0.86 2.87
CA PRO A 80 10.04 -0.01 2.37
C PRO A 80 9.51 1.30 1.77
N GLY A 81 9.84 2.43 2.40
CA GLY A 81 9.33 3.75 2.01
C GLY A 81 7.92 4.09 2.53
N GLY A 82 7.36 3.24 3.40
CA GLY A 82 6.13 3.47 4.14
C GLY A 82 4.85 3.47 3.32
N VAL A 83 3.76 3.93 3.95
CA VAL A 83 2.42 3.97 3.34
C VAL A 83 2.41 4.85 2.09
N ARG A 84 3.20 5.92 2.08
CA ARG A 84 3.35 6.79 0.91
C ARG A 84 3.88 6.03 -0.31
N ALA A 85 4.93 5.23 -0.13
CA ALA A 85 5.48 4.40 -1.20
C ALA A 85 4.49 3.30 -1.62
N TYR A 86 3.81 2.67 -0.67
CA TYR A 86 2.80 1.66 -0.95
C TYR A 86 1.69 2.18 -1.86
N VAL A 87 1.07 3.32 -1.53
CA VAL A 87 -0.01 3.91 -2.33
C VAL A 87 0.49 4.36 -3.71
N LYS A 88 1.71 4.92 -3.79
CA LYS A 88 2.33 5.29 -5.07
C LYS A 88 2.52 4.06 -5.96
N ASN A 89 3.10 3.00 -5.42
CA ASN A 89 3.38 1.76 -6.15
C ASN A 89 2.09 1.09 -6.60
N ALA A 90 1.07 1.04 -5.75
CA ALA A 90 -0.24 0.49 -6.10
C ALA A 90 -0.89 1.23 -7.29
N LYS A 91 -0.85 2.58 -7.28
CA LYS A 91 -1.35 3.38 -8.41
C LYS A 91 -0.60 3.09 -9.71
N GLN A 92 0.73 2.94 -9.64
CA GLN A 92 1.55 2.58 -10.80
C GLN A 92 1.19 1.20 -11.34
N LEU A 93 1.13 0.17 -10.47
CA LEU A 93 0.78 -1.19 -10.84
C LEU A 93 -0.61 -1.28 -11.50
N LEU A 94 -1.59 -0.53 -11.01
CA LEU A 94 -2.92 -0.46 -11.62
C LEU A 94 -2.89 0.21 -13.00
N ALA A 95 -2.08 1.26 -13.17
CA ALA A 95 -1.91 1.93 -14.46
C ALA A 95 -1.21 1.03 -15.48
N ASP A 96 -0.14 0.34 -15.06
CA ASP A 96 0.63 -0.59 -15.89
C ASP A 96 -0.21 -1.80 -16.30
N SER A 97 -0.98 -2.35 -15.36
CA SER A 97 -1.94 -3.43 -15.62
C SER A 97 -2.99 -3.00 -16.64
N LYS A 98 -3.56 -1.80 -16.50
CA LYS A 98 -4.52 -1.23 -17.46
C LYS A 98 -3.88 -1.02 -18.85
N ALA A 99 -2.61 -0.65 -18.90
CA ALA A 99 -1.87 -0.44 -20.14
C ALA A 99 -1.34 -1.74 -20.77
N GLY A 100 -1.52 -2.89 -20.12
CA GLY A 100 -1.02 -4.18 -20.60
C GLY A 100 0.50 -4.28 -20.57
N VAL A 101 1.18 -3.53 -19.70
CA VAL A 101 2.64 -3.57 -19.57
C VAL A 101 3.06 -4.93 -19.02
N ASN A 102 3.79 -5.68 -19.83
CA ASN A 102 4.43 -6.92 -19.41
C ASN A 102 5.88 -6.63 -18.95
N PRO A 103 6.20 -6.71 -17.65
CA PRO A 103 7.56 -6.46 -17.18
C PRO A 103 8.57 -7.51 -17.66
N LEU A 104 8.10 -8.67 -18.14
CA LEU A 104 8.90 -9.77 -18.67
C LEU A 104 8.93 -9.77 -20.21
N GLU A 105 8.46 -8.71 -20.87
CA GLU A 105 8.51 -8.62 -22.32
C GLU A 105 9.96 -8.72 -22.80
N GLY A 106 10.22 -9.58 -23.78
CA GLY A 106 11.58 -9.86 -24.28
C GLY A 106 12.40 -10.85 -23.44
N TRP A 107 11.89 -11.31 -22.29
CA TRP A 107 12.53 -12.38 -21.54
C TRP A 107 12.04 -13.74 -22.05
N THR A 108 12.99 -14.64 -22.29
CA THR A 108 12.69 -16.04 -22.64
C THR A 108 13.01 -16.92 -21.44
N PRO A 109 12.06 -17.70 -20.90
CA PRO A 109 12.36 -18.64 -19.83
C PRO A 109 13.33 -19.71 -20.34
N SER A 110 14.46 -19.88 -19.67
CA SER A 110 15.38 -21.00 -19.90
C SER A 110 15.24 -21.98 -18.75
N LEU A 111 14.89 -23.23 -19.07
CA LEU A 111 15.04 -24.31 -18.11
C LEU A 111 16.52 -24.73 -18.12
N PRO A 112 17.23 -24.67 -16.98
CA PRO A 112 18.54 -25.30 -16.90
C PRO A 112 18.39 -26.80 -17.14
N VAL A 113 19.38 -27.41 -17.78
CA VAL A 113 19.42 -28.85 -17.96
C VAL A 113 19.60 -29.47 -16.58
N GLY A 114 18.54 -30.12 -16.08
CA GLY A 114 18.62 -30.92 -14.87
C GLY A 114 19.34 -32.23 -15.13
N GLU A 115 19.98 -32.77 -14.11
CA GLU A 115 20.60 -34.09 -14.15
C GLU A 115 19.68 -35.11 -13.46
N THR A 116 19.35 -36.19 -14.16
CA THR A 116 18.64 -37.34 -13.55
C THR A 116 19.68 -38.26 -12.95
N MET A 117 19.77 -38.30 -11.62
CA MET A 117 20.64 -39.22 -10.90
C MET A 117 19.90 -40.51 -10.54
N ALA A 118 20.59 -41.65 -10.63
CA ALA A 118 20.04 -42.90 -10.15
C ALA A 118 19.99 -42.90 -8.62
N TYR A 119 18.84 -43.27 -8.06
CA TYR A 119 18.67 -43.41 -6.61
C TYR A 119 19.73 -44.37 -6.04
N GLY A 120 20.45 -43.94 -5.01
CA GLY A 120 21.53 -44.70 -4.38
C GLY A 120 22.87 -44.70 -5.13
N SER A 121 23.05 -43.87 -6.17
CA SER A 121 24.36 -43.61 -6.77
C SER A 121 25.24 -42.72 -5.87
N ASP A 122 26.55 -42.72 -6.13
CA ASP A 122 27.51 -41.86 -5.41
C ASP A 122 27.20 -40.37 -5.62
N GLU A 123 26.73 -39.99 -6.81
CA GLU A 123 26.28 -38.63 -7.12
C GLU A 123 25.02 -38.28 -6.30
N PHE A 124 24.05 -39.20 -6.23
CA PHE A 124 22.86 -39.03 -5.39
C PHE A 124 23.24 -38.84 -3.90
N ALA A 125 24.12 -39.67 -3.37
CA ALA A 125 24.57 -39.58 -1.98
C ALA A 125 25.30 -38.26 -1.67
N LYS A 126 26.14 -37.79 -2.61
CA LYS A 126 26.85 -36.52 -2.49
C LYS A 126 25.90 -35.32 -2.39
N TYR A 127 24.87 -35.26 -3.25
CA TYR A 127 23.92 -34.15 -3.23
C TYR A 127 22.89 -34.26 -2.09
N GLU A 128 22.53 -35.46 -1.66
CA GLU A 128 21.73 -35.69 -0.43
C GLU A 128 22.48 -35.22 0.81
N GLU A 129 23.76 -35.58 0.97
CA GLU A 129 24.57 -35.13 2.12
C GLU A 129 24.71 -33.60 2.14
N ALA A 130 24.93 -32.97 0.98
CA ALA A 130 24.95 -31.51 0.87
C ALA A 130 23.59 -30.89 1.27
N GLY A 131 22.47 -31.42 0.78
CA GLY A 131 21.13 -30.91 1.10
C GLY A 131 20.70 -31.11 2.56
N VAL A 132 21.17 -32.17 3.22
CA VAL A 132 20.94 -32.39 4.66
C VAL A 132 21.76 -31.42 5.53
N SER A 133 22.82 -30.84 4.96
CA SER A 133 23.72 -29.93 5.66
C SER A 133 23.32 -28.44 5.56
N GLU A 134 22.33 -28.10 4.72
CA GLU A 134 21.76 -26.74 4.57
C GLU A 134 20.70 -26.42 5.63
#